data_AF-A0A958Q4U1-F1
#
_entry.id   AF-A0A958Q4U1-F1
#
_cell.length_a   1.000
_cell.length_b   1.000
_cell.length_c   1.000
_cell.angle_alpha   90.00
_cell.angle_beta   90.00
_cell.angle_gamma   90.00
#
_symmetry.space_group_name_H-M   'P 1'
#
loop_
_entity.id
_entity.type
_entity.pdbx_description
1 polymer ?
#
loop_
_entity_poly.entity_id
_entity_poly.type
_entity_poly.pdbx_seq_one_letter_code
_entity_poly.pdbx_strand_id
1 'polypeptide(L)'
;MSFPRRAFYKRRRSCAPPFLLWLLFLIFPTTHLLAAPPSSNPKLQQLEINLLHAESKWALEKSDEHKYELIFALEELSNAACLTRLRIDLDFAGRPQEKECLEYLNRLGELDPTSPAYLCAQEGFRSTACQQAYTTQLPISSYSLYKQGLVKQKDSKGLTSHYNQKVSSLNKVEEEYAQGKSLESRKALVSAYRPLLGEFCHPISLRLVPEKDYILKKKKYGNTGKDDIVDDLKELVDKLPSPKKEKAPSTDPNAGPWEPESKDKKPTSNNKQANSPTAELLAELNSGNESSPASTPSLEERTLRLRVLPTLCDKLLQRLLAVEPLSSLAICQRDGFYSTHCIEAIRQERQLFQQTTGKPLSPSPQLSTF
;
A
#
# COMPACT_ATOMS: atom_id res chain seq x y z
N MET A 1 24.22 -1.67 61.53
CA MET A 1 23.28 -1.87 60.40
C MET A 1 23.06 -3.37 60.26
N SER A 2 21.85 -3.81 60.59
CA SER A 2 21.53 -5.20 60.92
C SER A 2 20.82 -5.87 59.75
N PHE A 3 21.37 -6.97 59.24
CA PHE A 3 20.78 -7.79 58.18
C PHE A 3 19.64 -8.67 58.72
N PRO A 4 18.49 -8.78 58.04
CA PRO A 4 17.48 -9.76 58.40
C PRO A 4 17.80 -11.15 57.83
N ARG A 5 17.52 -12.14 58.68
CA ARG A 5 17.77 -13.58 58.51
C ARG A 5 16.88 -14.20 57.43
N ARG A 6 17.48 -15.11 56.65
CA ARG A 6 16.78 -16.02 55.72
C ARG A 6 15.95 -17.05 56.51
N ALA A 7 14.65 -17.12 56.24
CA ALA A 7 13.77 -18.18 56.73
C ALA A 7 13.85 -19.41 55.81
N PHE A 8 14.24 -20.55 56.39
CA PHE A 8 14.18 -21.86 55.74
C PHE A 8 12.73 -22.37 55.72
N TYR A 9 12.11 -22.43 54.54
CA TYR A 9 10.84 -23.14 54.37
C TYR A 9 11.09 -24.66 54.31
N LYS A 10 10.53 -25.36 55.30
CA LYS A 10 10.57 -26.81 55.47
C LYS A 10 9.60 -27.46 54.47
N ARG A 11 10.13 -28.10 53.41
CA ARG A 11 9.36 -28.91 52.45
C ARG A 11 8.64 -30.05 53.17
N ARG A 12 7.31 -29.98 53.32
CA ARG A 12 6.48 -31.15 53.62
C ARG A 12 6.22 -31.90 52.32
N ARG A 13 6.73 -33.13 52.22
CA ARG A 13 6.35 -34.10 51.18
C ARG A 13 4.95 -34.61 51.53
N SER A 14 3.92 -34.10 50.86
CA SER A 14 2.60 -34.72 50.88
C SER A 14 2.56 -35.80 49.81
N CYS A 15 2.47 -37.06 50.24
CA CYS A 15 2.14 -38.19 49.38
C CYS A 15 0.66 -38.03 48.96
N ALA A 16 0.43 -37.48 47.77
CA ALA A 16 -0.90 -37.49 47.18
C ALA A 16 -1.22 -38.92 46.69
N PRO A 17 -2.44 -39.43 46.93
CA PRO A 17 -2.84 -40.77 46.50
C PRO A 17 -2.91 -40.84 44.96
N PRO A 18 -2.43 -41.92 44.33
CA PRO A 18 -2.34 -42.05 42.87
C PRO A 18 -3.69 -42.12 42.15
N PHE A 19 -4.82 -42.11 42.86
CA PHE A 19 -6.16 -42.24 42.29
C PHE A 19 -6.77 -40.94 41.73
N LEU A 20 -6.30 -39.77 42.19
CA LEU A 20 -6.86 -38.48 41.73
C LEU A 20 -6.32 -38.01 40.37
N LEU A 21 -5.21 -38.58 39.91
CA LEU A 21 -4.62 -38.29 38.59
C LEU A 21 -5.34 -39.00 37.44
N TRP A 22 -6.04 -40.11 37.72
CA TRP A 22 -6.77 -40.86 36.69
C TRP A 22 -8.12 -40.23 36.32
N LEU A 23 -8.80 -39.61 37.30
CA LEU A 23 -10.08 -38.93 37.05
C LEU A 23 -9.93 -37.62 36.25
N LEU A 24 -8.77 -36.97 36.29
CA LEU A 24 -8.51 -35.79 35.44
C LEU A 24 -8.30 -36.14 33.96
N PHE A 25 -7.97 -37.38 33.62
CA PHE A 25 -7.82 -37.81 32.21
C PHE A 25 -9.15 -38.20 31.55
N LEU A 26 -10.22 -38.46 32.31
CA LEU A 26 -11.53 -38.85 31.76
C LEU A 26 -12.50 -37.68 31.56
N ILE A 27 -12.14 -36.45 31.98
CA ILE A 27 -12.96 -35.24 31.83
C ILE A 27 -12.30 -34.20 30.90
N PHE A 28 -11.14 -34.51 30.32
CA PHE A 28 -10.73 -33.79 29.10
C PHE A 28 -11.36 -34.53 27.93
N PRO A 29 -12.52 -34.10 27.39
CA PRO A 29 -12.90 -34.55 26.08
C PRO A 29 -11.68 -34.27 25.20
N THR A 30 -11.19 -35.31 24.53
CA THR A 30 -10.37 -35.18 23.34
C THR A 30 -11.23 -34.45 22.31
N THR A 31 -11.43 -33.15 22.51
CA THR A 31 -11.69 -32.22 21.44
C THR A 31 -10.47 -32.35 20.57
N HIS A 32 -10.54 -33.27 19.62
CA HIS A 32 -9.82 -33.15 18.38
C HIS A 32 -10.14 -31.73 17.90
N LEU A 33 -9.27 -30.79 18.28
CA LEU A 33 -9.14 -29.53 17.60
C LEU A 33 -8.89 -29.96 16.16
N LEU A 34 -9.97 -29.97 15.38
CA LEU A 34 -9.95 -29.97 13.93
C LEU A 34 -9.19 -28.70 13.57
N ALA A 35 -7.86 -28.80 13.61
CA ALA A 35 -6.99 -27.80 13.05
C ALA A 35 -7.42 -27.71 11.59
N ALA A 36 -8.01 -26.56 11.25
CA ALA A 36 -8.40 -26.29 9.87
C ALA A 36 -7.20 -26.63 8.97
N PRO A 37 -7.43 -27.27 7.81
CA PRO A 37 -6.35 -27.56 6.89
C PRO A 37 -5.58 -26.26 6.64
N PRO A 38 -4.24 -26.27 6.78
CA PRO A 38 -3.45 -25.05 6.65
C PRO A 38 -3.75 -24.44 5.28
N SER A 39 -4.20 -23.18 5.27
CA SER A 39 -4.36 -22.39 4.05
C SER A 39 -3.10 -22.55 3.18
N SER A 40 -3.26 -22.88 1.90
CA SER A 40 -2.13 -23.15 1.01
C SER A 40 -1.23 -21.93 0.76
N ASN A 41 -1.62 -20.74 1.21
CA ASN A 41 -0.89 -19.50 1.03
C ASN A 41 -0.27 -19.01 2.36
N PRO A 42 1.04 -19.17 2.58
CA PRO A 42 1.71 -18.78 3.82
C PRO A 42 1.63 -17.26 4.10
N LYS A 43 1.47 -16.42 3.06
CA LYS A 43 1.31 -14.97 3.23
C LYS A 43 -0.05 -14.63 3.83
N LEU A 44 -1.12 -15.30 3.40
CA LEU A 44 -2.45 -15.11 3.99
C LEU A 44 -2.48 -15.57 5.45
N GLN A 45 -1.88 -16.72 5.76
CA GLN A 45 -1.76 -17.20 7.14
C GLN A 45 -1.05 -16.18 8.05
N GLN A 46 0.05 -15.59 7.58
CA GLN A 46 0.75 -14.57 8.36
C GLN A 46 -0.12 -13.32 8.60
N LEU A 47 -0.92 -12.91 7.62
CA LEU A 47 -1.85 -11.78 7.77
C LEU A 47 -3.00 -12.11 8.75
N GLU A 48 -3.52 -13.33 8.73
CA GLU A 48 -4.50 -13.81 9.71
C GLU A 48 -3.93 -13.80 11.13
N ILE A 49 -2.67 -14.25 11.31
CA ILE A 49 -1.98 -14.17 12.60
C ILE A 49 -1.83 -12.71 13.07
N ASN A 50 -1.46 -11.80 12.15
CA ASN A 50 -1.35 -10.39 12.47
C ASN A 50 -2.70 -9.79 12.89
N LEU A 51 -3.79 -10.19 12.22
CA LEU A 51 -5.15 -9.81 12.57
C LEU A 51 -5.54 -10.29 13.96
N LEU A 52 -5.35 -11.58 14.27
CA LEU A 52 -5.63 -12.16 15.59
C LEU A 52 -4.86 -11.45 16.71
N HIS A 53 -3.61 -11.09 16.46
CA HIS A 53 -2.81 -10.34 17.41
C HIS A 53 -3.37 -8.92 17.64
N ALA A 54 -3.79 -8.21 16.58
CA ALA A 54 -4.40 -6.89 16.70
C ALA A 54 -5.78 -6.94 17.40
N GLU A 55 -6.59 -7.96 17.11
CA GLU A 55 -7.86 -8.22 17.79
C GLU A 55 -7.65 -8.45 19.30
N SER A 56 -6.64 -9.25 19.66
CA SER A 56 -6.29 -9.50 21.06
C SER A 56 -5.92 -8.22 21.80
N LYS A 57 -5.06 -7.38 21.21
CA LYS A 57 -4.72 -6.06 21.79
C LYS A 57 -5.94 -5.17 21.98
N TRP A 58 -6.79 -5.06 20.95
CA TRP A 58 -8.03 -4.26 21.03
C TRP A 58 -9.03 -4.85 22.03
N ALA A 59 -9.07 -6.17 22.22
CA ALA A 59 -9.90 -6.82 23.23
C ALA A 59 -9.42 -6.52 24.64
N LEU A 60 -8.10 -6.53 24.86
CA LEU A 60 -7.47 -6.23 26.15
C LEU A 60 -7.58 -4.75 26.52
N GLU A 61 -7.38 -3.86 25.56
CA GLU A 61 -7.41 -2.42 25.77
C GLU A 61 -8.06 -1.70 24.58
N LYS A 62 -9.23 -1.09 24.82
CA LYS A 62 -10.03 -0.36 23.84
C LYS A 62 -9.48 1.05 23.56
N SER A 63 -8.21 1.15 23.17
CA SER A 63 -7.56 2.42 22.79
C SER A 63 -7.60 2.69 21.28
N ASP A 64 -7.70 3.96 20.87
CA ASP A 64 -7.70 4.34 19.44
C ASP A 64 -6.49 3.78 18.68
N GLU A 65 -5.33 3.69 19.33
CA GLU A 65 -4.13 3.08 18.76
C GLU A 65 -4.36 1.60 18.40
N HIS A 66 -4.93 0.80 19.31
CA HIS A 66 -5.24 -0.60 19.03
C HIS A 66 -6.37 -0.75 18.00
N LYS A 67 -7.35 0.17 17.98
CA LYS A 67 -8.38 0.21 16.92
C LYS A 67 -7.72 0.40 15.55
N TYR A 68 -6.75 1.30 15.43
CA TYR A 68 -6.05 1.55 14.17
C TYR A 68 -5.13 0.40 13.76
N GLU A 69 -4.48 -0.27 14.72
CA GLU A 69 -3.76 -1.52 14.44
C GLU A 69 -4.70 -2.60 13.88
N LEU A 70 -5.90 -2.73 14.44
CA LEU A 70 -6.92 -3.67 13.96
C LEU A 70 -7.41 -3.31 12.56
N ILE A 71 -7.73 -2.03 12.30
CA ILE A 71 -8.13 -1.54 10.97
C ILE A 71 -7.02 -1.83 9.95
N PHE A 72 -5.77 -1.56 10.30
CA PHE A 72 -4.63 -1.81 9.41
C PHE A 72 -4.47 -3.29 9.08
N ALA A 73 -4.55 -4.17 10.07
CA ALA A 73 -4.47 -5.62 9.85
C ALA A 73 -5.63 -6.15 8.99
N LEU A 74 -6.86 -5.67 9.23
CA LEU A 74 -8.02 -6.00 8.40
C LEU A 74 -7.87 -5.48 6.97
N GLU A 75 -7.33 -4.29 6.77
CA GLU A 75 -7.07 -3.73 5.45
C GLU A 75 -6.02 -4.57 4.69
N GLU A 76 -4.91 -4.95 5.32
CA GLU A 76 -3.90 -5.79 4.68
C GLU A 76 -4.46 -7.17 4.29
N LEU A 77 -5.20 -7.81 5.20
CA LEU A 77 -5.84 -9.11 4.94
C LEU A 77 -6.91 -9.00 3.85
N SER A 78 -7.78 -7.99 3.92
CA SER A 78 -8.83 -7.76 2.91
C SER A 78 -8.22 -7.52 1.54
N ASN A 79 -7.20 -6.67 1.44
CA ASN A 79 -6.52 -6.44 0.18
C ASN A 79 -5.91 -7.73 -0.39
N ALA A 80 -5.27 -8.55 0.45
CA ALA A 80 -4.65 -9.80 0.03
C ALA A 80 -5.66 -10.89 -0.34
N ALA A 81 -6.79 -10.97 0.35
CA ALA A 81 -7.81 -12.00 0.14
C ALA A 81 -8.81 -11.61 -0.97
N CYS A 82 -9.20 -10.35 -1.03
CA CYS A 82 -10.28 -9.85 -1.90
C CYS A 82 -9.80 -9.31 -3.24
N LEU A 83 -8.62 -8.68 -3.27
CA LEU A 83 -8.10 -7.98 -4.45
C LEU A 83 -6.95 -8.75 -5.11
N THR A 84 -6.95 -10.08 -4.98
CA THR A 84 -5.91 -10.99 -5.50
C THR A 84 -5.63 -10.75 -6.98
N ARG A 85 -6.68 -10.64 -7.79
CA ARG A 85 -6.60 -10.43 -9.24
C ARG A 85 -6.15 -9.02 -9.64
N LEU A 86 -6.29 -8.03 -8.76
CA LEU A 86 -5.89 -6.65 -9.07
C LEU A 86 -4.39 -6.56 -9.44
N ARG A 87 -3.54 -7.39 -8.82
CA ARG A 87 -2.10 -7.47 -9.14
C ARG A 87 -1.81 -7.90 -10.58
N ILE A 88 -2.69 -8.70 -11.16
CA ILE A 88 -2.54 -9.29 -12.48
C ILE A 88 -3.23 -8.40 -13.50
N ASP A 89 -4.53 -8.20 -13.29
CA ASP A 89 -5.44 -7.55 -14.25
C ASP A 89 -5.31 -6.03 -14.20
N LEU A 90 -4.77 -5.47 -13.11
CA LEU A 90 -4.73 -4.03 -12.83
C LEU A 90 -6.11 -3.39 -12.93
N ASP A 91 -7.16 -4.16 -12.71
CA ASP A 91 -8.53 -3.68 -12.66
C ASP A 91 -9.33 -4.56 -11.70
N PHE A 92 -10.36 -3.98 -11.10
CA PHE A 92 -11.27 -4.69 -10.20
C PHE A 92 -12.64 -4.04 -10.29
N ALA A 93 -13.62 -4.82 -10.75
CA ALA A 93 -14.96 -4.34 -11.04
C ALA A 93 -15.78 -3.97 -9.79
N GLY A 94 -15.34 -4.42 -8.61
CA GLY A 94 -16.08 -4.25 -7.36
C GLY A 94 -16.71 -5.55 -6.89
N ARG A 95 -17.28 -5.47 -5.69
CA ARG A 95 -17.99 -6.49 -4.90
C ARG A 95 -17.51 -7.94 -5.12
N PRO A 96 -16.50 -8.40 -4.36
CA PRO A 96 -16.05 -9.79 -4.42
C PRO A 96 -17.19 -10.75 -4.05
N GLN A 97 -17.11 -11.98 -4.56
CA GLN A 97 -18.16 -13.00 -4.38
C GLN A 97 -17.77 -14.02 -3.30
N GLU A 98 -16.49 -14.08 -2.96
CA GLU A 98 -15.94 -15.00 -1.99
C GLU A 98 -16.43 -14.63 -0.58
N LYS A 99 -17.11 -15.58 0.07
CA LYS A 99 -17.73 -15.39 1.40
C LYS A 99 -16.73 -14.90 2.45
N GLU A 100 -15.55 -15.51 2.50
CA GLU A 100 -14.49 -15.16 3.46
C GLU A 100 -14.01 -13.72 3.27
N CYS A 101 -13.85 -13.30 2.01
CA CYS A 101 -13.49 -11.93 1.70
C CYS A 101 -14.57 -10.93 2.14
N LEU A 102 -15.85 -11.22 1.86
CA LEU A 102 -16.96 -10.37 2.27
C LEU A 102 -17.03 -10.23 3.80
N GLU A 103 -16.70 -11.28 4.55
CA GLU A 103 -16.61 -11.22 6.01
C GLU A 103 -15.55 -10.20 6.47
N TYR A 104 -14.33 -10.27 5.94
CA TYR A 104 -13.27 -9.32 6.28
C TYR A 104 -13.64 -7.88 5.91
N LEU A 105 -14.25 -7.67 4.74
CA LEU A 105 -14.68 -6.36 4.27
C LEU A 105 -15.81 -5.78 5.11
N ASN A 106 -16.80 -6.58 5.50
CA ASN A 106 -17.89 -6.11 6.35
C ASN A 106 -17.36 -5.67 7.71
N ARG A 107 -16.48 -6.48 8.32
CA ARG A 107 -15.82 -6.13 9.59
C ARG A 107 -14.98 -4.85 9.47
N LEU A 108 -14.28 -4.67 8.35
CA LEU A 108 -13.53 -3.44 8.07
C LEU A 108 -14.46 -2.23 7.95
N GLY A 109 -15.56 -2.35 7.19
CA GLY A 109 -16.55 -1.28 7.01
C GLY A 109 -17.29 -0.90 8.31
N GLU A 110 -17.55 -1.86 9.19
CA GLU A 110 -18.11 -1.60 10.53
C GLU A 110 -17.17 -0.78 11.41
N LEU A 111 -15.86 -1.04 11.33
CA LEU A 111 -14.86 -0.31 12.11
C LEU A 111 -14.50 1.05 11.51
N ASP A 112 -14.47 1.10 10.18
CA ASP A 112 -14.05 2.23 9.37
C ASP A 112 -14.65 2.17 7.95
N PRO A 113 -15.81 2.82 7.74
CA PRO A 113 -16.48 2.85 6.44
C PRO A 113 -15.73 3.69 5.39
N THR A 114 -14.70 4.44 5.80
CA THR A 114 -13.89 5.28 4.91
C THR A 114 -12.61 4.58 4.47
N SER A 115 -12.38 3.33 4.91
CA SER A 115 -11.19 2.57 4.52
C SER A 115 -11.11 2.42 2.99
N PRO A 116 -9.96 2.72 2.36
CA PRO A 116 -9.79 2.54 0.93
C PRO A 116 -10.05 1.11 0.48
N ALA A 117 -9.56 0.09 1.21
CA ALA A 117 -9.81 -1.30 0.84
C ALA A 117 -11.29 -1.65 0.87
N TYR A 118 -12.05 -1.15 1.85
CA TYR A 118 -13.49 -1.35 1.92
C TYR A 118 -14.20 -0.70 0.73
N LEU A 119 -14.00 0.60 0.52
CA LEU A 119 -14.67 1.36 -0.55
C LEU A 119 -14.32 0.82 -1.95
N CYS A 120 -13.04 0.56 -2.21
CA CYS A 120 -12.60 0.01 -3.48
C CYS A 120 -13.11 -1.42 -3.72
N ALA A 121 -13.20 -2.24 -2.67
CA ALA A 121 -13.78 -3.56 -2.81
C ALA A 121 -15.30 -3.52 -3.04
N GLN A 122 -16.02 -2.54 -2.50
CA GLN A 122 -17.46 -2.39 -2.73
C GLN A 122 -17.77 -1.82 -4.12
N GLU A 123 -17.15 -0.69 -4.47
CA GLU A 123 -17.52 0.12 -5.64
C GLU A 123 -16.64 -0.14 -6.88
N GLY A 124 -15.57 -0.89 -6.71
CA GLY A 124 -14.58 -1.13 -7.76
C GLY A 124 -13.51 -0.05 -7.84
N PHE A 125 -12.42 -0.39 -8.50
CA PHE A 125 -11.17 0.37 -8.47
C PHE A 125 -11.23 1.71 -9.21
N ARG A 126 -12.15 1.82 -10.18
CA ARG A 126 -12.34 3.03 -11.00
C ARG A 126 -13.38 3.98 -10.41
N SER A 127 -14.06 3.61 -9.33
CA SER A 127 -15.06 4.46 -8.69
C SER A 127 -14.41 5.73 -8.13
N THR A 128 -15.16 6.83 -8.12
CA THR A 128 -14.71 8.09 -7.55
C THR A 128 -14.46 7.97 -6.05
N ALA A 129 -15.29 7.20 -5.32
CA ALA A 129 -15.10 6.98 -3.89
C ALA A 129 -13.78 6.25 -3.60
N CYS A 130 -13.46 5.18 -4.35
CA CYS A 130 -12.19 4.47 -4.23
C CYS A 130 -10.98 5.39 -4.49
N GLN A 131 -11.03 6.16 -5.57
CA GLN A 131 -9.96 7.11 -5.90
C GLN A 131 -9.77 8.15 -4.80
N GLN A 132 -10.87 8.73 -4.31
CA GLN A 132 -10.83 9.71 -3.22
C GLN A 132 -10.27 9.10 -1.93
N ALA A 133 -10.70 7.91 -1.55
CA ALA A 133 -10.23 7.23 -0.35
C ALA A 133 -8.70 7.08 -0.35
N TYR A 134 -8.11 6.60 -1.45
CA TYR A 134 -6.64 6.51 -1.56
C TYR A 134 -5.95 7.87 -1.65
N THR A 135 -6.54 8.89 -2.27
CA THR A 135 -5.93 10.24 -2.30
C THR A 135 -5.89 10.89 -0.92
N THR A 136 -6.81 10.54 -0.02
CA THR A 136 -6.82 11.03 1.37
C THR A 136 -5.89 10.26 2.29
N GLN A 137 -5.35 9.12 1.85
CA GLN A 137 -4.34 8.36 2.57
C GLN A 137 -2.94 8.88 2.26
N LEU A 138 -2.37 9.65 3.18
CA LEU A 138 -1.08 10.32 2.97
C LEU A 138 0.09 9.49 3.51
N PRO A 139 1.14 9.26 2.70
CA PRO A 139 2.39 8.70 3.21
C PRO A 139 3.10 9.73 4.09
N ILE A 140 3.61 9.28 5.24
CA ILE A 140 4.41 10.14 6.14
C ILE A 140 5.58 9.38 6.73
N SER A 141 6.74 10.03 6.81
CA SER A 141 7.89 9.43 7.48
C SER A 141 7.66 9.35 9.00
N SER A 142 8.12 8.27 9.63
CA SER A 142 8.06 8.11 11.08
C SER A 142 8.80 9.23 11.83
N TYR A 143 9.90 9.74 11.26
CA TYR A 143 10.60 10.90 11.81
C TYR A 143 9.76 12.19 11.76
N SER A 144 9.00 12.43 10.69
CA SER A 144 8.11 13.59 10.60
C SER A 144 7.03 13.53 11.68
N LEU A 145 6.46 12.36 11.95
CA LEU A 145 5.51 12.18 13.05
C LEU A 145 6.15 12.40 14.42
N TYR A 146 7.35 11.89 14.64
CA TYR A 146 8.12 12.14 15.86
C TYR A 146 8.38 13.64 16.07
N LYS A 147 8.87 14.34 15.05
CA LYS A 147 9.16 15.79 15.11
C LYS A 147 7.89 16.62 15.43
N GLN A 148 6.72 16.16 14.96
CA GLN A 148 5.43 16.77 15.26
C GLN A 148 4.86 16.38 16.64
N GLY A 149 5.58 15.57 17.42
CA GLY A 149 5.13 15.07 18.72
C GLY A 149 3.89 14.17 18.60
N LEU A 150 3.70 13.52 17.45
CA LEU A 150 2.57 12.60 17.21
C LEU A 150 2.91 11.16 17.62
N VAL A 151 4.20 10.81 17.70
CA VAL A 151 4.65 9.45 18.06
C VAL A 151 5.88 9.54 18.95
N LYS A 152 6.03 8.61 19.91
CA LYS A 152 7.25 8.46 20.73
C LYS A 152 8.33 7.75 19.90
N GLN A 153 9.56 8.26 19.89
CA GLN A 153 10.70 7.60 19.23
C GLN A 153 10.98 6.27 19.94
N LYS A 154 10.66 5.14 19.28
CA LYS A 154 11.15 3.82 19.70
C LYS A 154 12.51 3.56 19.06
N ASP A 155 13.40 2.96 19.85
CA ASP A 155 14.83 2.82 19.58
C ASP A 155 15.18 2.33 18.17
N SER A 156 15.66 3.25 17.31
CA SER A 156 16.11 2.95 15.95
C SER A 156 17.58 2.52 15.87
N LYS A 157 18.22 2.22 17.02
CA LYS A 157 19.69 2.06 17.11
C LYS A 157 20.22 0.80 16.39
N GLY A 158 19.40 -0.24 16.21
CA GLY A 158 19.83 -1.51 15.61
C GLY A 158 19.87 -1.55 14.08
N LEU A 159 19.08 -0.72 13.39
CA LEU A 159 19.00 -0.75 11.92
C LEU A 159 20.15 -0.03 11.20
N THR A 160 20.91 0.81 11.92
CA THR A 160 21.84 1.76 11.32
C THR A 160 23.06 1.10 10.66
N SER A 161 23.62 0.04 11.24
CA SER A 161 24.86 -0.59 10.71
C SER A 161 24.63 -1.35 9.41
N HIS A 162 23.61 -2.21 9.38
CA HIS A 162 23.23 -2.98 8.19
C HIS A 162 22.77 -2.05 7.05
N TYR A 163 22.07 -0.96 7.38
CA TYR A 163 21.71 0.07 6.42
C TYR A 163 22.94 0.75 5.79
N ASN A 164 23.92 1.17 6.61
CA ASN A 164 25.10 1.88 6.10
C ASN A 164 25.87 1.07 5.06
N GLN A 165 25.98 -0.25 5.24
CA GLN A 165 26.66 -1.11 4.26
C GLN A 165 25.95 -1.11 2.89
N LYS A 166 24.62 -1.28 2.89
CA LYS A 166 23.80 -1.35 1.68
C LYS A 166 23.67 0.00 0.97
N VAL A 167 23.68 1.11 1.72
CA VAL A 167 23.65 2.45 1.13
C VAL A 167 24.98 2.87 0.53
N SER A 168 26.11 2.42 1.08
CA SER A 168 27.41 2.67 0.45
C SER A 168 27.51 2.10 -0.96
N SER A 169 26.97 0.89 -1.21
CA SER A 169 26.94 0.35 -2.57
C SER A 169 25.99 1.12 -3.49
N LEU A 170 24.86 1.63 -2.97
CA LEU A 170 23.94 2.46 -3.73
C LEU A 170 24.59 3.79 -4.16
N ASN A 171 25.31 4.44 -3.25
CA ASN A 171 25.98 5.73 -3.53
C ASN A 171 26.95 5.62 -4.71
N LYS A 172 27.70 4.52 -4.81
CA LYS A 172 28.59 4.29 -5.95
C LYS A 172 27.82 4.24 -7.29
N VAL A 173 26.69 3.51 -7.32
CA VAL A 173 25.86 3.40 -8.54
C VAL A 173 25.21 4.76 -8.88
N GLU A 174 24.87 5.56 -7.88
CA GLU A 174 24.40 6.93 -8.09
C GLU A 174 25.47 7.85 -8.66
N GLU A 175 26.71 7.77 -8.18
CA GLU A 175 27.83 8.52 -8.73
C GLU A 175 28.07 8.15 -10.20
N GLU A 176 28.04 6.85 -10.52
CA GLU A 176 28.14 6.35 -11.90
C GLU A 176 27.00 6.89 -12.78
N TYR A 177 25.76 6.90 -12.27
CA TYR A 177 24.62 7.50 -12.97
C TYR A 177 24.77 9.02 -13.14
N ALA A 178 25.21 9.74 -12.10
CA ALA A 178 25.40 11.18 -12.14
C ALA A 178 26.44 11.61 -13.18
N GLN A 179 27.50 10.79 -13.36
CA GLN A 179 28.54 11.01 -14.35
C GLN A 179 28.10 10.66 -15.78
N GLY A 180 27.44 9.51 -15.97
CA GLY A 180 27.14 8.99 -17.31
C GLY A 180 25.76 9.36 -17.87
N LYS A 181 24.74 9.47 -17.00
CA LYS A 181 23.31 9.70 -17.33
C LYS A 181 22.77 8.86 -18.51
N SER A 182 23.36 7.70 -18.77
CA SER A 182 22.94 6.82 -19.85
C SER A 182 21.70 6.02 -19.46
N LEU A 183 21.03 5.43 -20.45
CA LEU A 183 19.90 4.54 -20.22
C LEU A 183 20.33 3.30 -19.41
N GLU A 184 21.54 2.80 -19.66
CA GLU A 184 22.14 1.65 -18.99
C GLU A 184 22.44 1.97 -17.52
N SER A 185 23.06 3.12 -17.23
CA SER A 185 23.34 3.51 -15.85
C SER A 185 22.07 3.83 -15.09
N ARG A 186 21.05 4.40 -15.75
CA ARG A 186 19.70 4.56 -15.16
C ARG A 186 19.09 3.21 -14.78
N LYS A 187 19.11 2.22 -15.70
CA LYS A 187 18.59 0.87 -15.44
C LYS A 187 19.34 0.19 -14.28
N ALA A 188 20.67 0.32 -14.24
CA ALA A 188 21.48 -0.19 -13.14
C ALA A 188 21.10 0.46 -11.80
N LEU A 189 20.90 1.78 -11.78
CA LEU A 189 20.48 2.50 -10.59
C LEU A 189 19.10 2.05 -10.09
N VAL A 190 18.10 2.01 -10.97
CA VAL A 190 16.74 1.52 -10.63
C VAL A 190 16.79 0.07 -10.11
N SER A 191 17.63 -0.78 -10.73
CA SER A 191 17.84 -2.15 -10.27
C SER A 191 18.48 -2.23 -8.88
N ALA A 192 19.39 -1.32 -8.54
CA ALA A 192 20.02 -1.25 -7.22
C ALA A 192 19.04 -0.79 -6.13
N TYR A 193 18.09 0.07 -6.48
CA TYR A 193 17.03 0.53 -5.56
C TYR A 193 16.05 -0.58 -5.16
N ARG A 194 15.70 -1.48 -6.08
CA ARG A 194 14.67 -2.50 -5.88
C ARG A 194 14.83 -3.35 -4.60
N PRO A 195 15.97 -3.99 -4.33
CA PRO A 195 16.14 -4.78 -3.10
C PRO A 195 16.09 -3.92 -1.84
N LEU A 196 16.57 -2.66 -1.89
CA LEU A 196 16.56 -1.75 -0.75
C LEU A 196 15.14 -1.29 -0.41
N LEU A 197 14.36 -0.91 -1.41
CA LEU A 197 12.96 -0.56 -1.19
C LEU A 197 12.17 -1.77 -0.70
N GLY A 198 12.39 -2.95 -1.27
CA GLY A 198 11.74 -4.18 -0.82
C GLY A 198 12.01 -4.51 0.65
N GLU A 199 13.19 -4.17 1.18
CA GLU A 199 13.59 -4.45 2.56
C GLU A 199 13.23 -3.35 3.55
N PHE A 200 13.37 -2.09 3.15
CA PHE A 200 13.24 -0.95 4.06
C PHE A 200 11.90 -0.22 3.94
N CYS A 201 11.06 -0.50 2.93
CA CYS A 201 9.79 0.20 2.68
C CYS A 201 8.53 -0.54 3.11
N HIS A 202 8.60 -1.35 4.16
CA HIS A 202 7.39 -1.88 4.77
C HIS A 202 6.71 -0.80 5.63
N PRO A 203 5.41 -0.51 5.41
CA PRO A 203 4.67 0.41 6.26
C PRO A 203 4.69 -0.08 7.71
N ILE A 204 4.96 0.82 8.64
CA ILE A 204 5.07 0.47 10.07
C ILE A 204 3.67 0.39 10.69
N SER A 205 2.79 1.31 10.32
CA SER A 205 1.44 1.42 10.88
C SER A 205 0.58 2.35 10.05
N LEU A 206 -0.72 2.31 10.33
CA LEU A 206 -1.70 3.31 9.94
C LEU A 206 -2.05 4.18 11.14
N ARG A 207 -2.24 5.48 10.93
CA ARG A 207 -2.74 6.41 11.95
C ARG A 207 -3.90 7.20 11.38
N LEU A 208 -4.97 7.36 12.15
CA LEU A 208 -5.98 8.38 11.86
C LEU A 208 -5.72 9.59 12.75
N VAL A 209 -5.60 10.76 12.13
CA VAL A 209 -5.30 12.02 12.81
C VAL A 209 -6.36 13.04 12.37
N PRO A 210 -7.00 13.79 13.29
CA PRO A 210 -7.87 14.89 12.90
C PRO A 210 -7.15 15.84 11.94
N GLU A 211 -7.79 16.19 10.82
CA GLU A 211 -7.18 17.00 9.76
C GLU A 211 -6.68 18.35 10.32
N LYS A 212 -7.47 18.95 11.20
CA LYS A 212 -7.13 20.17 11.94
C LYS A 212 -5.81 20.03 12.71
N ASP A 213 -5.61 18.94 13.43
CA ASP A 213 -4.40 18.72 14.24
C ASP A 213 -3.17 18.56 13.36
N TYR A 214 -3.32 17.83 12.25
CA TYR A 214 -2.26 17.69 11.27
C TYR A 214 -1.88 19.04 10.66
N ILE A 215 -2.85 19.85 10.23
CA ILE A 215 -2.61 21.18 9.64
C ILE A 215 -1.97 22.13 10.66
N LEU A 216 -2.48 22.17 11.90
CA LEU A 216 -1.94 23.02 12.96
C LEU A 216 -0.49 22.65 13.30
N LYS A 217 -0.21 21.35 13.44
CA LYS A 217 1.16 20.86 13.68
C LYS A 217 2.06 21.10 12.47
N LYS A 218 1.58 20.89 11.24
CA LYS A 218 2.34 21.22 10.03
C LYS A 218 2.68 22.70 9.95
N LYS A 219 1.79 23.62 10.34
CA LYS A 219 2.12 25.05 10.41
C LYS A 219 3.14 25.35 11.52
N LYS A 220 2.97 24.78 12.71
CA LYS A 220 3.84 24.99 13.87
C LYS A 220 5.26 24.45 13.68
N TYR A 221 5.40 23.27 13.08
CA TYR A 221 6.67 22.55 12.91
C TYR A 221 7.22 22.58 11.48
N GLY A 222 6.42 22.99 10.49
CA GLY A 222 6.84 23.17 9.10
C GLY A 222 7.54 24.52 8.86
N ASN A 223 7.27 25.53 9.69
CA ASN A 223 8.05 26.79 9.67
C ASN A 223 9.38 26.69 10.43
N THR A 224 9.64 25.62 11.19
CA THR A 224 10.96 25.38 11.82
C THR A 224 11.87 24.47 10.98
N GLY A 225 11.53 24.28 9.71
CA GLY A 225 12.34 23.53 8.75
C GLY A 225 12.35 24.19 7.38
N LYS A 226 12.32 25.52 7.35
CA LYS A 226 12.27 26.28 6.10
C LYS A 226 13.63 26.43 5.40
N ASP A 227 14.76 26.06 6.00
CA ASP A 227 16.04 26.55 5.46
C ASP A 227 17.02 25.49 4.91
N ASP A 228 16.82 24.17 5.10
CA ASP A 228 17.83 23.20 4.59
C ASP A 228 17.31 22.26 3.49
N ILE A 229 16.09 21.70 3.58
CA ILE A 229 15.67 20.64 2.63
C ILE A 229 14.88 21.18 1.43
N VAL A 230 14.12 22.27 1.63
CA VAL A 230 13.30 22.87 0.57
C VAL A 230 14.12 23.82 -0.29
N ASP A 231 15.07 24.57 0.31
CA ASP A 231 15.98 25.42 -0.43
C ASP A 231 17.03 24.61 -1.20
N ASP A 232 17.53 23.48 -0.67
CA ASP A 232 18.37 22.54 -1.44
C ASP A 232 17.63 21.94 -2.64
N LEU A 233 16.34 21.57 -2.48
CA LEU A 233 15.53 21.07 -3.60
C LEU A 233 15.20 22.17 -4.61
N LYS A 234 14.97 23.41 -4.16
CA LYS A 234 14.68 24.54 -5.03
C LYS A 234 15.93 25.00 -5.77
N GLU A 235 17.10 25.00 -5.11
CA GLU A 235 18.40 25.23 -5.73
C GLU A 235 18.77 24.10 -6.70
N LEU A 236 18.44 22.84 -6.41
CA LEU A 236 18.57 21.73 -7.34
C LEU A 236 17.65 21.88 -8.56
N VAL A 237 16.39 22.29 -8.36
CA VAL A 237 15.42 22.54 -9.44
C VAL A 237 15.81 23.76 -10.29
N ASP A 238 16.36 24.81 -9.69
CA ASP A 238 16.84 26.01 -10.39
C ASP A 238 18.18 25.77 -11.09
N LYS A 239 18.99 24.78 -10.64
CA LYS A 239 20.22 24.31 -11.30
C LYS A 239 19.97 23.21 -12.35
N LEU A 240 18.76 22.64 -12.43
CA LEU A 240 18.41 21.80 -13.55
C LEU A 240 18.39 22.68 -14.81
N PRO A 241 19.13 22.32 -15.88
CA PRO A 241 19.06 23.07 -17.11
C PRO A 241 17.61 23.08 -17.56
N SER A 242 17.00 24.27 -17.59
CA SER A 242 15.68 24.44 -18.18
C SER A 242 15.72 23.76 -19.54
N PRO A 243 14.72 22.95 -19.92
CA PRO A 243 14.71 22.33 -21.23
C PRO A 243 14.93 23.45 -22.23
N LYS A 244 16.10 23.45 -22.87
CA LYS A 244 16.33 24.31 -24.03
C LYS A 244 15.12 24.01 -24.90
N LYS A 245 14.39 25.05 -25.31
CA LYS A 245 13.44 24.95 -26.41
C LYS A 245 14.24 24.40 -27.58
N GLU A 246 14.32 23.08 -27.69
CA GLU A 246 14.60 22.43 -28.95
C GLU A 246 13.50 22.97 -29.85
N LYS A 247 13.92 23.82 -30.80
CA LYS A 247 13.09 24.14 -31.94
C LYS A 247 12.56 22.79 -32.41
N ALA A 248 11.23 22.66 -32.40
CA ALA A 248 10.58 21.54 -33.03
C ALA A 248 11.28 21.27 -34.36
N PRO A 249 11.64 20.01 -34.68
CA PRO A 249 12.21 19.70 -35.97
C PRO A 249 11.27 20.30 -37.01
N SER A 250 11.82 21.21 -37.82
CA SER A 250 11.08 21.89 -38.87
C SER A 250 10.43 20.81 -39.71
N THR A 251 9.10 20.79 -39.67
CA THR A 251 8.28 19.96 -40.54
C THR A 251 8.62 20.40 -41.96
N ASP A 252 9.35 19.56 -42.68
CA ASP A 252 9.62 19.76 -44.09
C ASP A 252 8.27 19.63 -44.84
N PRO A 253 7.76 20.70 -45.47
CA PRO A 253 6.44 20.70 -46.10
C PRO A 253 6.37 19.84 -47.39
N ASN A 254 7.42 19.08 -47.73
CA ASN A 254 7.46 18.19 -48.88
C ASN A 254 7.41 16.68 -48.56
N ALA A 255 7.20 16.28 -47.31
CA ALA A 255 6.92 14.88 -47.00
C ALA A 255 5.46 14.55 -47.38
N GLY A 256 5.27 14.03 -48.59
CA GLY A 256 3.96 13.63 -49.13
C GLY A 256 3.24 12.56 -48.29
N PRO A 257 1.93 12.37 -48.52
CA PRO A 257 1.10 11.44 -47.76
C PRO A 257 1.61 10.01 -47.92
N TRP A 258 1.97 9.37 -46.81
CA TRP A 258 2.18 7.92 -46.79
C TRP A 258 0.81 7.23 -46.80
N GLU A 259 0.38 6.82 -47.99
CA GLU A 259 -0.69 5.82 -48.15
C GLU A 259 -0.18 4.44 -47.72
N PRO A 260 -0.89 3.71 -46.86
CA PRO A 260 -0.65 2.29 -46.68
C PRO A 260 -1.27 1.51 -47.84
N GLU A 261 -0.44 0.80 -48.60
CA GLU A 261 -0.87 -0.19 -49.59
C GLU A 261 -1.78 -1.24 -48.93
N SER A 262 -3.07 -1.18 -49.27
CA SER A 262 -4.02 -2.26 -49.06
C SER A 262 -3.75 -3.38 -50.07
N LYS A 263 -3.45 -4.58 -49.58
CA LYS A 263 -3.66 -5.81 -50.36
C LYS A 263 -4.80 -6.62 -49.77
N ASP A 264 -5.83 -6.74 -50.59
CA ASP A 264 -7.02 -7.53 -50.42
C ASP A 264 -6.75 -8.96 -49.96
N LYS A 265 -7.55 -9.42 -48.99
CA LYS A 265 -8.13 -10.77 -49.00
C LYS A 265 -9.43 -10.76 -48.21
N LYS A 266 -10.53 -10.69 -48.96
CA LYS A 266 -11.90 -10.99 -48.54
C LYS A 266 -11.97 -12.45 -48.05
N PRO A 267 -12.77 -12.75 -47.03
CA PRO A 267 -13.91 -13.60 -47.34
C PRO A 267 -15.21 -13.08 -46.75
N THR A 268 -16.22 -13.16 -47.61
CA THR A 268 -17.64 -13.04 -47.35
C THR A 268 -18.08 -14.12 -46.36
N SER A 269 -18.81 -13.74 -45.30
CA SER A 269 -19.78 -14.66 -44.69
C SER A 269 -20.90 -13.85 -44.05
N ASN A 270 -22.09 -14.06 -44.60
CA ASN A 270 -23.36 -13.59 -44.08
C ASN A 270 -23.63 -14.26 -42.72
N ASN A 271 -24.01 -13.51 -41.69
CA ASN A 271 -25.13 -14.01 -40.89
C ASN A 271 -25.97 -12.94 -40.21
N LYS A 272 -27.26 -13.23 -40.26
CA LYS A 272 -28.44 -12.50 -39.82
C LYS A 272 -28.40 -12.15 -38.32
N GLN A 273 -28.78 -10.90 -38.03
CA GLN A 273 -29.96 -10.54 -37.24
C GLN A 273 -30.34 -11.49 -36.09
N ALA A 274 -30.09 -11.03 -34.85
CA ALA A 274 -30.84 -11.41 -33.66
C ALA A 274 -31.08 -10.14 -32.82
N ASN A 275 -32.36 -9.81 -32.63
CA ASN A 275 -32.86 -8.67 -31.87
C ASN A 275 -32.63 -8.90 -30.36
N SER A 276 -32.15 -7.88 -29.64
CA SER A 276 -32.03 -7.87 -28.18
C SER A 276 -33.02 -6.87 -27.57
N PRO A 277 -33.96 -7.28 -26.71
CA PRO A 277 -34.86 -6.36 -26.01
C PRO A 277 -34.31 -6.06 -24.62
N THR A 278 -33.58 -4.95 -24.46
CA THR A 278 -33.08 -4.50 -23.14
C THR A 278 -32.93 -2.98 -23.09
N ALA A 279 -33.90 -2.25 -23.63
CA ALA A 279 -33.93 -0.78 -23.60
C ALA A 279 -35.06 -0.19 -22.74
N GLU A 280 -35.93 -1.02 -22.15
CA GLU A 280 -37.15 -0.52 -21.47
C GLU A 280 -37.19 -0.80 -19.96
N LEU A 281 -36.09 -1.31 -19.37
CA LEU A 281 -35.97 -1.61 -17.93
C LEU A 281 -34.94 -0.74 -17.20
N LEU A 282 -34.37 0.27 -17.86
CA LEU A 282 -33.42 1.23 -17.28
C LEU A 282 -34.00 2.66 -17.10
N ALA A 283 -35.28 2.87 -17.44
CA ALA A 283 -35.92 4.18 -17.30
C ALA A 283 -36.65 4.41 -15.96
N GLU A 284 -36.86 3.37 -15.14
CA GLU A 284 -37.55 3.49 -13.83
C GLU A 284 -36.61 3.55 -12.60
N LEU A 285 -35.28 3.52 -12.78
CA LEU A 285 -34.32 3.63 -11.67
C LEU A 285 -33.75 5.04 -11.47
N ASN A 286 -34.16 6.03 -12.28
CA ASN A 286 -33.62 7.40 -12.24
C ASN A 286 -34.65 8.47 -11.81
N SER A 287 -35.83 8.09 -11.28
CA SER A 287 -36.89 9.05 -10.92
C SER A 287 -37.28 9.04 -9.43
N GLY A 288 -36.33 8.87 -8.53
CA GLY A 288 -36.64 8.92 -7.10
C GLY A 288 -35.42 8.84 -6.20
N ASN A 289 -34.72 9.96 -6.05
CA ASN A 289 -34.14 10.43 -4.79
C ASN A 289 -33.38 11.74 -5.06
N GLU A 290 -34.11 12.86 -4.97
CA GLU A 290 -33.50 14.12 -4.54
C GLU A 290 -33.09 13.95 -3.07
N SER A 291 -31.99 13.25 -2.84
CA SER A 291 -31.33 13.26 -1.55
C SER A 291 -30.76 14.66 -1.34
N SER A 292 -31.28 15.35 -0.32
CA SER A 292 -30.69 16.58 0.22
C SER A 292 -29.17 16.50 0.20
N PRO A 293 -28.45 17.58 -0.19
CA PRO A 293 -27.00 17.56 -0.25
C PRO A 293 -26.49 17.17 1.13
N ALA A 294 -25.89 15.97 1.23
CA ALA A 294 -25.26 15.49 2.44
C ALA A 294 -24.32 16.61 2.91
N SER A 295 -24.60 17.17 4.08
CA SER A 295 -23.83 18.29 4.61
C SER A 295 -22.37 17.86 4.66
N THR A 296 -21.54 18.50 3.84
CA THR A 296 -20.11 18.22 3.81
C THR A 296 -19.57 18.32 5.23
N PRO A 297 -18.94 17.26 5.78
CA PRO A 297 -18.48 17.27 7.17
C PRO A 297 -17.56 18.46 7.40
N SER A 298 -17.74 19.10 8.55
CA SER A 298 -16.95 20.25 8.93
C SER A 298 -15.47 19.85 9.00
N LEU A 299 -14.55 20.78 8.76
CA LEU A 299 -13.09 20.49 8.82
C LEU A 299 -12.67 19.91 10.18
N GLU A 300 -13.44 20.14 11.23
CA GLU A 300 -13.19 19.62 12.59
C GLU A 300 -13.50 18.12 12.72
N GLU A 301 -14.36 17.58 11.85
CA GLU A 301 -14.77 16.17 11.86
C GLU A 301 -13.97 15.31 10.88
N ARG A 302 -13.21 15.94 9.98
CA ARG A 302 -12.41 15.21 8.99
C ARG A 302 -11.19 14.57 9.64
N THR A 303 -11.02 13.28 9.40
CA THR A 303 -9.84 12.52 9.81
C THR A 303 -8.96 12.27 8.59
N LEU A 304 -7.66 12.50 8.73
CA LEU A 304 -6.64 12.13 7.76
C LEU A 304 -6.10 10.76 8.10
N ARG A 305 -5.95 9.93 7.06
CA ARG A 305 -5.36 8.61 7.15
C ARG A 305 -3.88 8.71 6.77
N LEU A 306 -3.00 8.43 7.73
CA LEU A 306 -1.55 8.54 7.55
C LEU A 306 -0.93 7.15 7.49
N ARG A 307 -0.30 6.81 6.36
CA ARG A 307 0.50 5.60 6.18
C ARG A 307 1.93 5.91 6.64
N VAL A 308 2.36 5.30 7.75
CA VAL A 308 3.66 5.60 8.35
C VAL A 308 4.76 4.77 7.69
N LEU A 309 5.65 5.44 6.97
CA LEU A 309 6.82 4.83 6.34
C LEU A 309 8.06 4.99 7.24
N PRO A 310 9.00 4.03 7.23
CA PRO A 310 10.31 4.23 7.82
C PRO A 310 11.01 5.44 7.20
N THR A 311 11.70 6.26 8.00
CA THR A 311 12.43 7.44 7.51
C THR A 311 13.42 7.12 6.39
N LEU A 312 14.05 5.94 6.47
CA LEU A 312 14.98 5.47 5.45
C LEU A 312 14.26 5.18 4.12
N CYS A 313 13.06 4.60 4.19
CA CYS A 313 12.22 4.38 3.02
C CYS A 313 11.91 5.70 2.32
N ASP A 314 11.42 6.70 3.05
CA ASP A 314 11.08 8.01 2.48
C ASP A 314 12.26 8.65 1.73
N LYS A 315 13.47 8.58 2.29
CA LYS A 315 14.69 9.07 1.61
C LYS A 315 15.01 8.29 0.33
N LEU A 316 14.92 6.97 0.37
CA LEU A 316 15.16 6.14 -0.82
C LEU A 316 14.12 6.40 -1.92
N LEU A 317 12.86 6.58 -1.53
CA LEU A 317 11.77 6.91 -2.44
C LEU A 317 11.98 8.26 -3.11
N GLN A 318 12.35 9.29 -2.36
CA GLN A 318 12.62 10.63 -2.90
C GLN A 318 13.76 10.61 -3.92
N ARG A 319 14.86 9.91 -3.60
CA ARG A 319 16.00 9.77 -4.54
C ARG A 319 15.62 9.01 -5.81
N LEU A 320 14.89 7.89 -5.69
CA LEU A 320 14.45 7.14 -6.86
C LEU A 320 13.46 7.94 -7.72
N LEU A 321 12.49 8.63 -7.11
CA LEU A 321 11.52 9.46 -7.83
C LEU A 321 12.16 10.66 -8.52
N ALA A 322 13.30 11.17 -8.02
CA ALA A 322 14.06 12.22 -8.71
C ALA A 322 14.70 11.71 -10.02
N VAL A 323 15.07 10.43 -10.07
CA VAL A 323 15.64 9.79 -11.27
C VAL A 323 14.55 9.25 -12.21
N GLU A 324 13.49 8.70 -11.63
CA GLU A 324 12.39 8.05 -12.33
C GLU A 324 11.04 8.45 -11.71
N PRO A 325 10.47 9.61 -12.11
CA PRO A 325 9.25 10.15 -11.51
C PRO A 325 8.03 9.25 -11.65
N LEU A 326 8.01 8.38 -12.67
CA LEU A 326 6.94 7.43 -12.97
C LEU A 326 7.30 6.00 -12.53
N SER A 327 8.28 5.83 -11.63
CA SER A 327 8.68 4.51 -11.16
C SER A 327 7.52 3.86 -10.40
N SER A 328 6.91 2.83 -10.99
CA SER A 328 5.82 2.09 -10.35
C SER A 328 6.29 1.54 -9.00
N LEU A 329 7.51 1.01 -8.93
CA LEU A 329 8.14 0.54 -7.69
C LEU A 329 8.12 1.60 -6.60
N ALA A 330 8.57 2.83 -6.89
CA ALA A 330 8.60 3.90 -5.91
C ALA A 330 7.19 4.32 -5.48
N ILE A 331 6.30 4.54 -6.46
CA ILE A 331 4.92 4.97 -6.22
C ILE A 331 4.18 3.94 -5.38
N CYS A 332 4.30 2.65 -5.71
CA CYS A 332 3.65 1.55 -4.99
C CYS A 332 4.16 1.38 -3.55
N GLN A 333 5.45 1.59 -3.31
CA GLN A 333 6.01 1.54 -1.96
C GLN A 333 5.56 2.74 -1.12
N ARG A 334 5.50 3.92 -1.75
CA ARG A 334 5.04 5.18 -1.13
C ARG A 334 3.55 5.11 -0.76
N ASP A 335 2.70 4.86 -1.75
CA ASP A 335 1.25 5.03 -1.64
C ASP A 335 0.54 3.72 -1.23
N GLY A 336 1.21 2.59 -1.43
CA GLY A 336 0.68 1.25 -1.24
C GLY A 336 0.31 0.59 -2.55
N PHE A 337 0.51 -0.74 -2.62
CA PHE A 337 0.28 -1.53 -3.83
C PHE A 337 -1.16 -1.35 -4.37
N TYR A 338 -2.13 -1.36 -3.47
CA TYR A 338 -3.54 -1.26 -3.85
C TYR A 338 -4.01 0.17 -4.08
N SER A 339 -3.12 1.17 -4.03
CA SER A 339 -3.51 2.55 -4.34
C SER A 339 -3.75 2.76 -5.84
N THR A 340 -4.68 3.65 -6.17
CA THR A 340 -4.99 4.02 -7.57
C THR A 340 -3.77 4.56 -8.30
N HIS A 341 -2.93 5.34 -7.63
CA HIS A 341 -1.66 5.84 -8.17
C HIS A 341 -0.67 4.72 -8.50
N CYS A 342 -0.51 3.72 -7.63
CA CYS A 342 0.35 2.57 -7.89
C CYS A 342 -0.13 1.78 -9.10
N ILE A 343 -1.40 1.40 -9.13
CA ILE A 343 -1.97 0.62 -10.23
C ILE A 343 -1.84 1.38 -11.56
N GLU A 344 -2.09 2.69 -11.56
CA GLU A 344 -1.90 3.52 -12.75
C GLU A 344 -0.43 3.60 -13.19
N ALA A 345 0.51 3.75 -12.26
CA ALA A 345 1.93 3.72 -12.58
C ALA A 345 2.37 2.38 -13.19
N ILE A 346 1.85 1.24 -12.69
CA ILE A 346 2.11 -0.08 -13.28
C ILE A 346 1.51 -0.16 -14.69
N ARG A 347 0.29 0.37 -14.91
CA ARG A 347 -0.33 0.40 -16.25
C ARG A 347 0.52 1.20 -17.24
N GLN A 348 1.01 2.37 -16.84
CA GLN A 348 1.86 3.22 -17.66
C GLN A 348 3.20 2.54 -17.99
N GLU A 349 3.85 1.93 -17.00
CA GLU A 349 5.09 1.18 -17.22
C GLU A 349 4.89 0.01 -18.19
N ARG A 350 3.77 -0.72 -18.03
CA ARG A 350 3.34 -1.78 -18.94
C ARG A 350 3.16 -1.26 -20.38
N GLN A 351 2.46 -0.15 -20.57
CA GLN A 351 2.27 0.45 -21.89
C GLN A 351 3.59 0.87 -22.54
N LEU A 352 4.48 1.52 -21.79
CA LEU A 352 5.82 1.91 -22.27
C LEU A 352 6.65 0.69 -22.68
N PHE A 353 6.57 -0.41 -21.91
CA PHE A 353 7.25 -1.64 -22.26
C PHE A 353 6.73 -2.26 -23.57
N GLN A 354 5.41 -2.26 -23.79
CA GLN A 354 4.82 -2.74 -25.06
C GLN A 354 5.27 -1.89 -26.25
N GLN A 355 5.24 -0.57 -26.09
CA GLN A 355 5.66 0.38 -27.15
C GLN A 355 7.14 0.20 -27.52
N THR A 356 8.01 -0.03 -26.54
CA THR A 356 9.46 -0.16 -26.76
C THR A 356 9.88 -1.52 -27.31
N THR A 357 9.14 -2.59 -26.99
CA THR A 357 9.53 -3.96 -27.39
C THR A 357 8.72 -4.52 -28.55
N GLY A 358 7.57 -3.93 -28.87
CA GLY A 358 6.62 -4.47 -29.85
C GLY A 358 6.00 -5.82 -29.44
N LYS A 359 6.25 -6.30 -28.21
CA LYS A 359 5.75 -7.56 -27.71
C LYS A 359 4.48 -7.34 -26.88
N PRO A 360 3.41 -8.14 -27.09
CA PRO A 360 2.28 -8.13 -26.18
C PRO A 360 2.76 -8.51 -24.78
N LEU A 361 2.24 -7.82 -23.77
CA LEU A 361 2.57 -8.14 -22.38
C LEU A 361 1.97 -9.49 -22.02
N SER A 362 2.83 -10.48 -21.79
CA SER A 362 2.47 -11.60 -20.93
C SER A 362 2.36 -11.05 -19.49
N PRO A 363 1.36 -11.47 -18.68
CA PRO A 363 1.30 -11.10 -17.27
C PRO A 363 2.63 -11.48 -16.60
N SER A 364 3.45 -10.48 -16.30
CA SER A 364 4.82 -10.71 -15.85
C SER A 364 4.80 -11.40 -14.49
N PRO A 365 5.43 -12.57 -14.33
CA PRO A 365 5.46 -13.28 -13.05
C PRO A 365 6.19 -12.50 -11.95
N GLN A 366 7.02 -11.50 -12.30
CA GLN A 366 7.75 -10.69 -11.32
C GLN A 366 6.89 -9.72 -10.49
N LEU A 367 5.63 -9.46 -10.88
CA LEU A 367 4.70 -8.68 -10.04
C LEU A 367 4.09 -9.51 -8.91
N SER A 368 4.21 -10.85 -8.96
CA SER A 368 3.71 -11.74 -7.91
C SER A 368 4.50 -11.65 -6.60
N THR A 369 5.74 -11.14 -6.63
CA THR A 369 6.64 -11.09 -5.47
C THR A 369 6.41 -9.90 -4.52
N PHE A 370 5.48 -8.99 -4.82
CA PHE A 370 5.09 -7.90 -3.91
C PHE A 370 4.07 -8.35 -2.85
#